data_AF-A0A2T7P8A9-F1
#
_entry.id   AF-A0A2T7P8A9-F1
#
_cell.length_a   1.000
_cell.length_b   1.000
_cell.length_c   1.000
_cell.angle_alpha   90.00
_cell.angle_beta   90.00
_cell.angle_gamma   90.00
#
_symmetry.space_group_name_H-M   'P 1'
#
loop_
_entity.id
_entity.type
_entity.pdbx_description
1 polymer ?
#
loop_
_entity_poly.entity_id
_entity_poly.type
_entity_poly.pdbx_seq_one_letter_code
_entity_poly.pdbx_strand_id
1 'polypeptide(L)'
;MDDVMKELARDMQFVNVIFMKVAAEDLADVSHRYQIVAVPTFIFIKDKVQIDRLDGAKAAELTEKVGKHATALPKQDPQPITGSSLAQVERSHKQGFSHAVYEGKSRKSSLWLQQNHGGDSE
;
A
#
# COMPACT_ATOMS: atom_id res chain seq x y z
N MET A 1 0.55 -4.92 12.36
CA MET A 1 0.02 -4.43 11.08
C MET A 1 -0.16 -5.57 10.09
N ASP A 2 0.79 -6.51 10.05
CA ASP A 2 0.61 -7.85 9.46
C ASP A 2 -0.81 -8.46 9.64
N ASP A 3 -1.38 -8.49 10.85
CA ASP A 3 -2.70 -9.13 11.06
C ASP A 3 -3.87 -8.33 10.48
N VAL A 4 -3.78 -7.00 10.48
CA VAL A 4 -4.77 -6.13 9.81
C VAL A 4 -4.72 -6.39 8.29
N MET A 5 -3.52 -6.47 7.71
CA MET A 5 -3.33 -6.81 6.30
C MET A 5 -3.91 -8.18 5.94
N LYS A 6 -3.69 -9.21 6.79
CA LYS A 6 -4.26 -10.55 6.57
C LYS A 6 -5.78 -10.54 6.63
N GLU A 7 -6.35 -9.77 7.55
CA GLU A 7 -7.81 -9.68 7.68
C GLU A 7 -8.43 -9.00 6.45
N LEU A 8 -7.88 -7.86 6.04
CA LEU A 8 -8.31 -7.16 4.83
C LEU A 8 -8.15 -8.03 3.57
N ALA A 9 -7.09 -8.83 3.48
CA ALA A 9 -6.86 -9.74 2.35
C ALA A 9 -7.86 -10.92 2.29
N ARG A 10 -8.52 -11.26 3.40
CA ARG A 10 -9.54 -12.32 3.46
C ARG A 10 -10.96 -11.79 3.29
N ASP A 11 -11.14 -10.48 3.43
CA ASP A 11 -12.45 -9.85 3.27
C ASP A 11 -12.90 -9.92 1.81
N MET A 12 -14.10 -10.47 1.61
CA MET A 12 -14.74 -10.60 0.30
C MET A 12 -14.99 -9.26 -0.38
N GLN A 13 -15.02 -8.14 0.39
CA GLN A 13 -15.12 -6.79 -0.17
C GLN A 13 -13.86 -6.37 -0.93
N PHE A 14 -12.71 -6.98 -0.66
CA PHE A 14 -11.41 -6.58 -1.21
C PHE A 14 -10.79 -7.64 -2.12
N VAL A 15 -11.60 -8.53 -2.72
CA VAL A 15 -11.13 -9.57 -3.66
C VAL A 15 -10.34 -9.05 -4.86
N ASN A 16 -10.56 -7.79 -5.24
CA ASN A 16 -9.86 -7.11 -6.34
C ASN A 16 -8.60 -6.34 -5.89
N VAL A 17 -8.18 -6.55 -4.65
CA VAL A 17 -6.99 -5.94 -4.01
C VAL A 17 -5.96 -7.04 -3.76
N ILE A 18 -4.71 -6.77 -4.13
CA ILE A 18 -3.56 -7.65 -3.91
C ILE A 18 -2.75 -7.10 -2.74
N PHE A 19 -2.72 -7.78 -1.62
CA PHE A 19 -1.89 -7.35 -0.49
C PHE A 19 -0.49 -7.95 -0.63
N MET A 20 0.56 -7.12 -0.62
CA MET A 20 1.94 -7.59 -0.82
C MET A 20 2.85 -7.01 0.24
N LYS A 21 3.39 -7.89 1.10
CA LYS A 21 4.41 -7.50 2.06
C LYS A 21 5.79 -7.73 1.48
N VAL A 22 6.67 -6.76 1.70
CA VAL A 22 8.05 -6.79 1.19
C VAL A 22 8.94 -6.17 2.26
N ALA A 23 10.07 -6.82 2.57
CA ALA A 23 11.04 -6.23 3.48
C ALA A 23 11.77 -5.08 2.76
N ALA A 24 11.81 -3.91 3.39
CA ALA A 24 12.43 -2.72 2.80
C ALA A 24 13.94 -2.91 2.56
N GLU A 25 14.58 -3.74 3.38
CA GLU A 25 16.01 -4.10 3.28
C GLU A 25 16.32 -5.05 2.12
N ASP A 26 15.37 -5.89 1.70
CA ASP A 26 15.57 -6.85 0.61
C ASP A 26 15.53 -6.18 -0.77
N LEU A 27 14.82 -5.05 -0.90
CA LEU A 27 14.65 -4.32 -2.16
C LEU A 27 15.02 -2.84 -2.01
N ALA A 28 16.32 -2.56 -1.81
CA ALA A 28 16.83 -1.20 -1.62
C ALA A 28 16.39 -0.23 -2.74
N ASP A 29 16.43 -0.65 -4.02
CA ASP A 29 16.01 0.19 -5.15
C ASP A 29 14.53 0.59 -5.08
N VAL A 30 13.66 -0.33 -4.66
CA VAL A 30 12.23 -0.09 -4.48
C VAL A 30 12.02 0.86 -3.31
N SER A 31 12.70 0.61 -2.19
CA SER A 31 12.66 1.47 -1.00
C SER A 31 13.12 2.89 -1.30
N HIS A 32 14.19 3.06 -2.08
CA HIS A 32 14.67 4.37 -2.52
C HIS A 32 13.67 5.06 -3.45
N ARG A 33 13.16 4.34 -4.47
CA ARG A 33 12.17 4.88 -5.43
C ARG A 33 10.93 5.41 -4.74
N TYR A 34 10.42 4.69 -3.74
CA TYR A 34 9.22 5.08 -2.99
C TYR A 34 9.55 5.88 -1.72
N GLN A 35 10.80 6.28 -1.50
CA GLN A 35 11.24 7.08 -0.35
C GLN A 35 10.75 6.49 0.98
N ILE A 36 11.01 5.19 1.19
CA ILE A 36 10.68 4.48 2.41
C ILE A 36 11.72 4.85 3.48
N VAL A 37 11.35 5.76 4.38
CA VAL A 37 12.23 6.28 5.44
C VAL A 37 11.95 5.67 6.81
N ALA A 38 10.74 5.14 7.00
CA ALA A 38 10.26 4.55 8.23
C ALA A 38 9.33 3.38 7.93
N VAL A 39 8.98 2.61 8.95
CA VAL A 39 8.05 1.49 8.80
C VAL A 39 6.98 1.48 9.89
N PRO A 40 5.85 0.79 9.64
CA PRO A 40 5.39 0.36 8.33
C PRO A 40 5.05 1.56 7.44
N THR A 41 5.27 1.44 6.14
CA THR A 41 4.77 2.37 5.12
C THR A 41 3.97 1.56 4.13
N PHE A 42 2.79 2.07 3.75
CA PHE A 42 1.92 1.49 2.76
C PHE A 42 1.83 2.38 1.54
N ILE A 43 2.12 1.81 0.39
CA ILE A 43 2.02 2.45 -0.92
C ILE A 43 0.85 1.80 -1.65
N PHE A 44 -0.07 2.63 -2.14
CA PHE A 44 -1.22 2.18 -2.92
C PHE A 44 -0.94 2.44 -4.39
N ILE A 45 -1.00 1.40 -5.21
CA ILE A 45 -0.66 1.46 -6.63
C ILE A 45 -1.87 1.03 -7.46
N LYS A 46 -2.17 1.79 -8.50
CA LYS A 46 -3.16 1.47 -9.54
C LYS A 46 -2.62 1.89 -10.90
N ASP A 47 -2.77 1.04 -11.91
CA ASP A 47 -2.29 1.31 -13.28
C ASP A 47 -0.80 1.72 -13.32
N LYS A 48 0.01 1.08 -12.46
CA LYS A 48 1.46 1.35 -12.26
C LYS A 48 1.79 2.73 -11.70
N VAL A 49 0.80 3.48 -11.22
CA VAL A 49 0.96 4.79 -10.60
C VAL A 49 0.67 4.69 -9.11
N GLN A 50 1.48 5.35 -8.28
CA GLN A 50 1.17 5.53 -6.87
C GLN A 50 0.00 6.51 -6.72
N ILE A 51 -1.10 6.05 -6.13
CA ILE A 51 -2.33 6.83 -5.96
C ILE A 51 -2.55 7.28 -4.51
N ASP A 52 -1.90 6.65 -3.54
CA ASP A 52 -1.99 7.01 -2.13
C ASP A 52 -0.79 6.47 -1.33
N ARG A 53 -0.61 6.97 -0.11
CA ARG A 53 0.44 6.57 0.83
C ARG A 53 -0.08 6.66 2.26
N LEU A 54 0.42 5.76 3.11
CA LEU A 54 0.21 5.78 4.54
C LEU A 54 1.53 5.45 5.25
N ASP A 55 2.05 6.38 6.05
CA ASP A 55 3.20 6.14 6.90
C ASP A 55 2.77 5.85 8.35
N GLY A 56 3.42 4.87 8.96
CA GLY A 56 3.24 4.45 10.33
C GLY A 56 2.12 3.42 10.55
N ALA A 57 2.06 2.90 11.77
CA ALA A 57 1.11 1.87 12.16
C ALA A 57 -0.27 2.47 12.51
N LYS A 58 -1.04 2.88 11.49
CA LYS A 58 -2.40 3.42 11.65
C LYS A 58 -3.49 2.49 11.06
N ALA A 59 -4.02 1.58 11.88
CA ALA A 59 -4.88 0.49 11.40
C ALA A 59 -6.20 0.96 10.79
N ALA A 60 -6.88 1.91 11.46
CA ALA A 60 -8.15 2.46 10.96
C ALA A 60 -7.96 3.18 9.61
N GLU A 61 -6.91 4.00 9.49
CA GLU A 61 -6.60 4.74 8.26
C GLU A 61 -6.22 3.80 7.11
N LEU A 62 -5.52 2.69 7.40
CA LEU A 62 -5.23 1.65 6.42
C LEU A 62 -6.52 1.04 5.86
N THR A 63 -7.43 0.62 6.73
CA THR A 63 -8.73 0.03 6.34
C THR A 63 -9.56 1.02 5.51
N GLU A 64 -9.61 2.29 5.93
CA GLU A 64 -10.33 3.34 5.19
C GLU A 64 -9.75 3.55 3.79
N LYS A 65 -8.43 3.69 3.66
CA LYS A 65 -7.76 3.87 2.36
C LYS A 65 -7.93 2.66 1.45
N VAL A 66 -7.85 1.44 1.99
CA VAL A 66 -8.15 0.22 1.22
C VAL A 66 -9.58 0.25 0.69
N GLY A 67 -10.57 0.56 1.54
CA GLY A 67 -11.97 0.66 1.11
C GLY A 67 -12.21 1.73 0.05
N LYS A 68 -11.57 2.90 0.20
CA LYS A 68 -11.63 4.00 -0.76
C LYS A 68 -11.15 3.59 -2.15
N HIS A 69 -10.07 2.82 -2.22
CA HIS A 69 -9.44 2.48 -3.50
C HIS A 69 -9.92 1.15 -4.08
N ALA A 70 -10.37 0.20 -3.26
CA ALA A 70 -10.91 -1.08 -3.71
C ALA A 70 -12.16 -0.95 -4.60
N THR A 71 -12.93 0.12 -4.44
CA THR A 71 -14.14 0.38 -5.21
C THR A 71 -13.83 1.02 -6.55
N ALA A 72 -13.62 0.18 -7.57
CA ALA A 72 -13.77 0.57 -8.97
C ALA A 72 -14.99 -0.12 -9.59
N LEU A 73 -16.15 0.03 -8.95
CA LEU A 73 -17.36 0.23 -9.74
C LEU A 73 -17.49 1.74 -9.91
N PRO A 74 -17.66 2.27 -11.13
CA PRO A 74 -17.96 3.68 -11.29
C PRO A 74 -19.22 3.94 -10.48
N LYS A 75 -19.12 4.81 -9.46
CA LYS A 75 -20.31 5.47 -8.95
C LYS A 75 -20.80 6.31 -10.11
N GLN A 76 -21.78 5.80 -10.86
CA GLN A 76 -22.63 6.69 -11.64
C GLN A 76 -23.26 7.61 -10.60
N ASP A 77 -22.77 8.84 -10.50
CA ASP A 77 -23.62 9.93 -10.09
C ASP A 77 -24.91 9.83 -10.94
N PRO A 78 -26.11 10.02 -10.38
CA PRO A 78 -27.32 10.11 -11.20
C PRO A 78 -27.20 11.30 -12.16
N GLN A 79 -26.58 11.08 -13.31
CA GLN A 79 -26.50 12.06 -14.38
C GLN A 79 -27.86 12.03 -15.10
N PRO A 80 -28.53 13.17 -15.28
CA PRO A 80 -29.78 13.22 -16.02
C PRO A 80 -29.52 12.78 -17.47
N ILE A 81 -30.22 11.73 -17.91
CA ILE A 81 -30.20 11.26 -19.29
C ILE A 81 -30.75 12.35 -20.21
N THR A 82 -29.87 13.17 -20.76
CA THR A 82 -30.18 14.02 -21.93
C THR A 82 -29.31 13.52 -23.08
N GLY A 83 -29.98 13.11 -24.14
CA GLY A 83 -29.44 12.19 -25.13
C GLY A 83 -28.40 12.76 -26.08
N SER A 84 -27.89 11.84 -26.90
CA SER A 84 -27.12 12.03 -28.15
C SER A 84 -25.59 11.94 -28.02
N SER A 85 -25.03 10.75 -28.23
CA SER A 85 -24.01 10.53 -29.26
C SER A 85 -23.65 9.04 -29.35
N LEU A 86 -23.86 8.46 -30.53
CA LEU A 86 -23.68 7.06 -30.91
C LEU A 86 -22.23 6.72 -31.32
N ALA A 87 -21.24 7.41 -30.78
CA ALA A 87 -19.84 7.24 -31.18
C ALA A 87 -18.92 7.21 -29.96
N GLN A 88 -18.84 6.08 -29.26
CA GLN A 88 -17.57 5.48 -28.78
C GLN A 88 -17.81 4.12 -28.09
N VAL A 89 -18.51 3.21 -28.76
CA VAL A 89 -18.40 1.77 -28.48
C VAL A 89 -17.35 1.26 -29.45
N GLU A 90 -16.08 1.28 -29.05
CA GLU A 90 -15.01 0.43 -29.59
C GLU A 90 -13.67 0.82 -28.97
N ARG A 91 -13.30 0.11 -27.90
CA ARG A 91 -11.98 -0.51 -27.70
C ARG A 91 -11.99 -1.25 -26.38
N SER A 92 -12.33 -2.52 -26.49
CA SER A 92 -12.12 -3.53 -25.46
C SER A 92 -10.63 -3.83 -25.28
N HIS A 93 -10.28 -4.38 -24.11
CA HIS A 93 -9.02 -5.01 -23.73
C HIS A 93 -7.80 -4.11 -23.43
N LYS A 94 -7.60 -3.80 -22.13
CA LYS A 94 -6.51 -4.42 -21.35
C LYS A 94 -6.88 -4.53 -19.86
N GLN A 95 -6.74 -5.76 -19.39
CA GLN A 95 -6.85 -6.25 -18.02
C GLN A 95 -5.85 -5.56 -17.06
N GLY A 96 -6.20 -5.50 -15.78
CA GLY A 96 -5.23 -5.23 -14.71
C GLY A 96 -5.80 -4.72 -13.39
N PHE A 97 -6.79 -5.40 -12.80
CA PHE A 97 -7.11 -5.14 -11.39
C PHE A 97 -5.95 -5.63 -10.52
N SER A 98 -5.26 -4.72 -9.85
CA SER A 98 -4.22 -5.04 -8.87
C SER A 98 -4.02 -3.83 -7.96
N HIS A 99 -4.80 -3.70 -6.89
CA HIS A 99 -4.45 -2.75 -5.83
C HIS A 99 -3.38 -3.39 -4.94
N ALA A 100 -2.11 -3.03 -5.13
CA ALA A 100 -1.03 -3.50 -4.25
C ALA A 100 -0.99 -2.69 -2.95
N VAL A 101 -0.95 -3.34 -1.79
CA VAL A 101 -0.67 -2.69 -0.49
C VAL A 101 0.67 -3.20 0.05
N TYR A 102 1.67 -2.32 0.10
CA TYR A 102 3.04 -2.57 0.59
C TYR A 102 3.13 -2.45 2.12
N GLU A 103 3.95 -3.24 2.83
CA GLU A 103 4.28 -3.01 4.26
C GLU A 103 5.77 -3.27 4.49
N GLY A 104 6.55 -2.22 4.72
CA GLY A 104 7.96 -2.34 5.12
C GLY A 104 8.13 -2.72 6.61
N LYS A 105 9.25 -3.33 7.00
CA LYS A 105 9.75 -3.41 8.39
C LYS A 105 11.16 -2.78 8.46
N SER A 106 11.42 -2.00 9.50
CA SER A 106 12.68 -1.36 9.88
C SER A 106 12.74 -1.50 11.38
N ARG A 107 13.76 -2.22 11.83
CA ARG A 107 14.17 -2.23 13.23
C ARG A 107 15.16 -1.09 13.39
N LYS A 108 14.70 0.03 13.95
CA LYS A 108 15.56 0.82 14.83
C LYS A 108 14.89 0.85 16.20
N SER A 109 15.05 -0.26 16.91
CA SER A 109 14.90 -0.28 18.35
C SER A 109 16.03 0.54 18.96
N SER A 110 15.66 1.35 19.92
CA SER A 110 16.48 2.21 20.75
C SER A 110 17.61 1.50 21.50
N LEU A 111 18.60 2.31 21.90
CA LEU A 111 19.40 2.24 23.14
C LEU A 111 20.55 1.20 23.31
N TRP A 112 21.75 1.78 23.48
CA TRP A 112 22.96 1.38 24.23
C TRP A 112 23.51 -0.05 24.16
N LEU A 113 24.56 -0.26 23.36
CA LEU A 113 25.66 -1.16 23.74
C LEU A 113 26.98 -0.80 23.03
N GLN A 114 27.70 0.20 23.53
CA GLN A 114 29.15 0.31 23.35
C GLN A 114 29.74 1.11 24.51
N GLN A 115 30.13 0.42 25.57
CA GLN A 115 31.23 0.77 26.45
C GLN A 115 31.51 -0.44 27.36
N ASN A 116 32.35 -1.33 26.89
CA ASN A 116 33.28 -2.08 27.74
C ASN A 116 34.66 -1.81 27.15
N HIS A 117 35.26 -0.68 27.51
CA HIS A 117 36.71 -0.63 27.55
C HIS A 117 37.11 -1.47 28.76
N GLY A 118 37.65 -2.66 28.49
CA GLY A 118 38.38 -3.43 29.49
C GLY A 118 39.53 -2.54 29.98
N GLY A 119 39.40 -2.08 31.21
CA GLY A 119 40.50 -1.52 31.97
C GLY A 119 41.46 -2.66 32.30
N ASP A 120 42.54 -2.69 31.54
CA ASP A 120 43.82 -3.25 31.95
C ASP A 120 44.23 -2.60 33.29
N SER A 121 44.60 -3.41 34.28
CA SER A 121 45.27 -2.95 35.50
C SER A 121 46.07 -4.12 36.05
N GLU A 122 47.40 -3.97 35.91
CA GLU A 122 48.56 -4.67 36.49
C GLU A 122 48.33 -5.65 37.67
#